data_AF-A0A8T0NM13-F1
#
_entry.id   AF-A0A8T0NM13-F1
#
_cell.length_a   1.000
_cell.length_b   1.000
_cell.length_c   1.000
_cell.angle_alpha   90.00
_cell.angle_beta   90.00
_cell.angle_gamma   90.00
#
_symmetry.space_group_name_H-M   'P 1'
#
loop_
_entity.id
_entity.type
_entity.pdbx_description
1 polymer ?
#
loop_
_entity_poly.entity_id
_entity_poly.type
_entity_poly.pdbx_seq_one_letter_code
_entity_poly.pdbx_strand_id
1 'polypeptide(L)'
;MRGDLGEVGRLKQLLDQFSDATSLRINYHKSTAFPIHMSKDNIPACIAALGYRRDGFPQTYLGLPLSCEKLRLSAFDPYISRADRHLAGWQASFLNPMGRAVLINSVLDGQLAYLMSALILPLGVVRQIDKCRRSFLWTGEGESNGSNCLVAWDKVRSSRYQGGLGIRDLEVQNTCLLLKLLHRLHTGIQSSWANWIREHVCLANLEGDIQGNHWELMREMLPLYQAITTVELGDGKSTAFWHDVWTGEESIAERFPALYSHCKLPN
;
A
#
# COMPACT_ATOMS: atom_id res chain seq x y z
N MET A 1 -11.12 -8.43 19.81
CA MET A 1 -12.29 -9.22 20.26
C MET A 1 -12.01 -10.67 19.92
N ARG A 2 -12.05 -11.54 20.91
CA ARG A 2 -11.90 -12.98 20.74
C ARG A 2 -13.19 -13.53 20.14
N GLY A 3 -13.05 -14.57 19.31
CA GLY A 3 -14.17 -15.24 18.65
C GLY A 3 -14.95 -16.15 19.59
N ASP A 4 -15.40 -15.64 20.73
CA ASP A 4 -16.22 -16.36 21.70
C ASP A 4 -17.66 -15.82 21.74
N LEU A 5 -18.61 -16.68 22.11
CA LEU A 5 -20.03 -16.33 22.06
C LEU A 5 -20.40 -15.23 23.05
N GLY A 6 -19.72 -15.17 24.20
CA GLY A 6 -20.00 -14.19 25.25
C GLY A 6 -19.61 -12.78 24.85
N GLU A 7 -18.41 -12.59 24.31
CA GLU A 7 -17.93 -11.34 23.72
C GLU A 7 -18.81 -10.92 22.56
N VAL A 8 -19.17 -11.85 21.67
CA VAL A 8 -20.08 -11.58 20.56
C VAL A 8 -21.45 -11.09 21.03
N GLY A 9 -22.01 -11.71 22.05
CA GLY A 9 -23.24 -11.24 22.69
C GLY A 9 -23.10 -9.84 23.28
N ARG A 10 -21.99 -9.54 23.97
CA ARG A 10 -21.70 -8.21 24.51
C ARG A 10 -21.58 -7.14 23.42
N LEU A 11 -20.89 -7.45 22.33
CA LEU A 11 -20.79 -6.53 21.20
C LEU A 11 -22.17 -6.22 20.61
N LYS A 12 -23.02 -7.23 20.42
CA LYS A 12 -24.39 -7.03 19.95
C LYS A 12 -25.16 -6.09 20.88
N GLN A 13 -25.12 -6.35 22.19
CA GLN A 13 -25.78 -5.50 23.19
C GLN A 13 -25.29 -4.05 23.15
N LEU A 14 -23.98 -3.83 23.01
CA LEU A 14 -23.41 -2.48 22.88
C LEU A 14 -23.89 -1.77 21.61
N LEU A 15 -23.96 -2.50 20.49
CA LEU A 15 -24.47 -1.95 19.24
C LEU A 15 -25.96 -1.64 19.30
N ASP A 16 -26.76 -2.47 19.98
CA ASP A 16 -28.18 -2.23 20.22
C ASP A 16 -28.37 -1.00 21.12
N GLN A 17 -27.62 -0.88 22.21
CA GLN A 17 -27.63 0.31 23.09
C GLN A 17 -27.22 1.59 22.33
N PHE A 18 -26.21 1.50 21.47
CA PHE A 18 -25.79 2.63 20.63
C PHE A 18 -26.90 3.01 19.62
N SER A 19 -27.55 2.01 19.01
CA SER A 19 -28.68 2.22 18.11
C SER A 19 -29.84 2.90 18.84
N ASP A 20 -30.15 2.47 20.06
CA ASP A 20 -31.22 3.07 20.86
C ASP A 20 -30.90 4.51 21.29
N ALA A 21 -29.65 4.79 21.67
CA ALA A 21 -29.21 6.11 22.09
C ALA A 21 -29.11 7.11 20.92
N THR A 22 -28.72 6.65 19.73
CA THR A 22 -28.45 7.53 18.57
C THR A 22 -29.55 7.51 17.51
N SER A 23 -30.51 6.58 17.61
CA SER A 23 -31.51 6.24 16.59
C SER A 23 -30.94 5.69 15.26
N LEU A 24 -29.63 5.42 15.19
CA LEU A 24 -28.98 4.83 14.02
C LEU A 24 -29.17 3.31 13.98
N ARG A 25 -29.68 2.77 12.87
CA ARG A 25 -29.90 1.33 12.72
C ARG A 25 -28.80 0.64 11.90
N ILE A 26 -28.45 -0.58 12.29
CA ILE A 26 -27.54 -1.44 11.53
C ILE A 26 -28.23 -1.93 10.26
N ASN A 27 -27.54 -1.81 9.12
CA ASN A 27 -27.98 -2.43 7.88
C ASN A 27 -27.42 -3.86 7.78
N TYR A 28 -28.18 -4.83 8.28
CA TYR A 28 -27.81 -6.25 8.29
C TYR A 28 -27.52 -6.84 6.89
N HIS A 29 -28.04 -6.25 5.81
CA HIS A 29 -27.74 -6.68 4.45
C HIS A 29 -26.36 -6.22 3.96
N LYS A 30 -25.84 -5.11 4.52
CA LYS A 30 -24.49 -4.60 4.23
C LYS A 30 -23.44 -5.08 5.25
N SER A 31 -23.88 -5.52 6.42
CA SER A 31 -23.02 -6.01 7.50
C SER A 31 -22.66 -7.49 7.29
N THR A 32 -21.37 -7.77 7.32
CA THR A 32 -20.79 -9.11 7.17
C THR A 32 -19.84 -9.42 8.31
N ALA A 33 -19.82 -10.67 8.74
CA ALA A 33 -18.90 -11.17 9.76
C ALA A 33 -17.84 -12.09 9.13
N PHE A 34 -16.58 -11.84 9.49
CA PHE A 34 -15.40 -12.55 9.01
C PHE A 34 -14.74 -13.31 10.17
N PRO A 35 -14.96 -14.63 10.28
CA PRO A 35 -14.27 -15.43 11.28
C PRO A 35 -12.78 -15.54 10.95
N ILE A 36 -11.91 -15.10 11.85
CA ILE A 36 -10.46 -15.22 11.73
C ILE A 36 -9.95 -16.02 12.93
N HIS A 37 -9.21 -17.11 12.68
CA HIS A 37 -8.66 -18.01 13.72
C HIS A 37 -9.71 -18.51 14.73
N MET A 38 -10.94 -18.76 14.28
CA MET A 38 -12.02 -19.31 15.11
C MET A 38 -12.21 -20.81 14.88
N SER A 39 -12.58 -21.56 15.92
CA SER A 39 -12.99 -22.95 15.78
C SER A 39 -14.25 -23.06 14.93
N LYS A 40 -14.34 -24.08 14.08
CA LYS A 40 -15.49 -24.28 13.18
C LYS A 40 -16.81 -24.44 13.94
N ASP A 41 -16.76 -24.94 15.17
CA ASP A 41 -17.92 -25.20 16.01
C ASP A 41 -18.52 -23.91 16.60
N ASN A 42 -17.69 -22.90 16.87
CA ASN A 42 -18.15 -21.64 17.47
C ASN A 42 -18.71 -20.66 16.42
N ILE A 43 -18.25 -20.76 15.16
CA ILE A 43 -18.63 -19.82 14.09
C ILE A 43 -20.16 -19.72 13.93
N PRO A 44 -20.93 -20.82 13.78
CA PRO A 44 -22.37 -20.72 13.56
C PRO A 44 -23.10 -20.00 14.70
N ALA A 45 -22.75 -20.30 15.95
CA ALA A 45 -23.35 -19.68 17.13
C ALA A 45 -23.06 -18.17 17.19
N CYS A 46 -21.81 -17.77 16.94
CA CYS A 46 -21.42 -16.36 16.93
C CYS A 46 -22.08 -15.58 15.78
N ILE A 47 -22.14 -16.16 14.58
CA ILE A 47 -22.81 -15.55 13.43
C ILE A 47 -24.31 -15.38 13.69
N ALA A 48 -24.97 -16.40 14.26
CA ALA A 48 -26.38 -16.35 14.61
C ALA A 48 -26.67 -15.27 15.68
N ALA A 49 -25.80 -15.14 16.69
CA ALA A 49 -25.93 -14.11 17.70
C ALA A 49 -25.87 -12.70 17.09
N LEU A 50 -24.94 -12.45 16.15
CA LEU A 50 -24.85 -11.15 15.47
C LEU A 50 -26.00 -10.91 14.48
N GLY A 51 -26.48 -11.96 13.82
CA GLY A 51 -27.46 -11.83 12.73
C GLY A 51 -26.84 -11.30 11.42
N TYR A 52 -25.52 -11.37 11.29
CA TYR A 52 -24.80 -10.92 10.08
C TYR A 52 -24.63 -12.05 9.08
N ARG A 53 -24.45 -11.68 7.81
CA ARG A 53 -24.03 -12.65 6.80
C ARG A 53 -22.59 -13.07 7.05
N ARG A 54 -22.32 -14.39 7.08
CA ARG A 54 -20.95 -14.91 7.08
C ARG A 54 -20.32 -14.69 5.70
N ASP A 55 -19.10 -14.16 5.69
CA ASP A 55 -18.32 -13.96 4.47
C ASP A 55 -16.83 -14.30 4.72
N GLY A 56 -16.01 -14.26 3.67
CA GLY A 56 -14.59 -14.66 3.73
C GLY A 56 -13.69 -13.79 2.86
N PHE A 57 -12.38 -13.87 3.10
CA PHE A 57 -11.38 -13.18 2.28
C PHE A 57 -11.18 -13.89 0.92
N PRO A 58 -10.77 -13.17 -0.13
CA PRO A 58 -10.52 -11.72 -0.18
C PRO A 58 -11.81 -10.88 -0.32
N GLN A 59 -11.86 -9.70 0.31
CA GLN A 59 -12.99 -8.78 0.24
C GLN A 59 -12.53 -7.34 -0.03
N THR A 60 -13.31 -6.58 -0.80
CA THR A 60 -13.08 -5.14 -0.97
C THR A 60 -13.56 -4.35 0.26
N TYR A 61 -12.65 -3.61 0.89
CA TYR A 61 -12.95 -2.67 1.97
C TYR A 61 -12.36 -1.31 1.67
N LEU A 62 -13.18 -0.25 1.75
CA LEU A 62 -12.83 1.11 1.34
C LEU A 62 -12.23 1.20 -0.07
N GLY A 63 -12.56 0.25 -0.95
CA GLY A 63 -12.01 0.20 -2.30
C GLY A 63 -10.62 -0.44 -2.40
N LEU A 64 -10.11 -1.12 -1.36
CA LEU A 64 -8.88 -1.93 -1.38
C LEU A 64 -9.21 -3.42 -1.19
N PRO A 65 -8.47 -4.35 -1.82
CA PRO A 65 -8.69 -5.77 -1.62
C PRO A 65 -8.00 -6.21 -0.32
N LEU A 66 -8.79 -6.48 0.73
CA LEU A 66 -8.31 -7.08 1.97
C LEU A 66 -8.17 -8.59 1.81
N SER A 67 -7.09 -9.13 2.34
CA SER A 67 -6.79 -10.56 2.32
C SER A 67 -5.88 -10.91 3.49
N CYS A 68 -6.05 -12.11 4.07
CA CYS A 68 -5.12 -12.69 5.03
C CYS A 68 -3.89 -13.31 4.35
N GLU A 69 -3.97 -13.54 3.04
CA GLU A 69 -2.91 -14.14 2.22
C GLU A 69 -2.42 -13.16 1.15
N LYS A 70 -1.30 -13.52 0.49
CA LYS A 70 -0.78 -12.75 -0.65
C LYS A 70 -1.85 -12.62 -1.73
N LEU A 71 -2.12 -11.38 -2.14
CA LEU A 71 -3.08 -11.10 -3.21
C LEU A 71 -2.60 -11.67 -4.54
N ARG A 72 -3.51 -12.34 -5.25
CA ARG A 72 -3.30 -12.79 -6.63
C ARG A 72 -3.40 -11.60 -7.58
N LEU A 73 -2.80 -11.73 -8.77
CA LEU A 73 -2.90 -10.69 -9.82
C LEU A 73 -4.35 -10.32 -10.14
N SER A 74 -5.26 -11.31 -10.16
CA SER A 74 -6.68 -11.10 -10.44
C SER A 74 -7.40 -10.21 -9.42
N ALA A 75 -6.87 -10.07 -8.20
CA ALA A 75 -7.41 -9.13 -7.23
C ALA A 75 -7.25 -7.67 -7.67
N PHE A 76 -6.36 -7.42 -8.64
CA PHE A 76 -6.09 -6.09 -9.17
C PHE A 76 -6.88 -5.76 -10.46
N ASP A 77 -7.56 -6.74 -11.06
CA ASP A 77 -8.35 -6.57 -12.29
C ASP A 77 -9.37 -5.42 -12.22
N PRO A 78 -10.07 -5.16 -11.10
CA PRO A 78 -10.98 -4.03 -11.00
C PRO A 78 -10.29 -2.67 -11.15
N TYR A 79 -9.06 -2.54 -10.66
CA TYR A 79 -8.30 -1.28 -10.75
C TYR A 79 -7.76 -1.06 -12.15
N ILE A 80 -7.29 -2.13 -12.80
CA ILE A 80 -6.84 -2.12 -14.19
C ILE A 80 -8.01 -1.73 -15.10
N SER A 81 -9.15 -2.42 -14.96
CA SER A 81 -10.36 -2.15 -15.75
C SER A 81 -10.87 -0.72 -15.55
N ARG A 82 -10.75 -0.18 -14.34
CA ARG A 82 -11.15 1.20 -14.05
C ARG A 82 -10.16 2.21 -14.62
N ALA A 83 -8.85 1.94 -14.57
CA ALA A 83 -7.84 2.77 -15.23
C ALA A 83 -8.06 2.79 -16.75
N ASP A 84 -8.35 1.65 -17.36
CA ASP A 84 -8.68 1.52 -18.78
C ASP A 84 -9.94 2.32 -19.15
N ARG A 85 -10.98 2.25 -18.32
CA ARG A 85 -12.23 3.03 -18.51
C ARG A 85 -11.99 4.55 -18.41
N HIS A 86 -11.10 4.99 -17.52
CA HIS A 86 -10.72 6.40 -17.41
C HIS A 86 -9.78 6.85 -18.53
N LEU A 87 -9.14 5.92 -19.23
CA LEU A 87 -8.28 6.14 -20.39
C LEU A 87 -8.96 5.62 -21.66
N ALA A 88 -10.26 5.84 -21.77
CA ALA A 88 -11.05 5.34 -22.90
C ALA A 88 -10.68 6.06 -24.20
N GLY A 89 -10.65 5.30 -25.31
CA GLY A 89 -10.17 5.82 -26.60
C GLY A 89 -10.93 7.01 -27.16
N TRP A 90 -12.24 7.13 -26.88
CA TRP A 90 -13.01 8.31 -27.30
C TRP A 90 -12.45 9.61 -26.69
N GLN A 91 -11.97 9.59 -25.44
CA GLN A 91 -11.35 10.77 -24.82
C GLN A 91 -10.04 11.12 -25.50
N ALA A 92 -9.29 10.12 -25.94
CA ALA A 92 -8.05 10.33 -26.66
C ALA A 92 -8.29 11.04 -28.01
N SER A 93 -9.41 10.77 -28.69
CA SER A 93 -9.75 11.40 -29.97
C SER A 93 -9.94 12.93 -29.86
N PHE A 94 -10.32 13.44 -28.69
CA PHE A 94 -10.48 14.87 -28.43
C PHE A 94 -9.23 15.56 -27.89
N LEU A 95 -8.14 14.81 -27.65
CA LEU A 95 -6.95 15.30 -26.98
C LEU A 95 -5.71 15.13 -27.85
N ASN A 96 -4.90 16.18 -27.92
CA ASN A 96 -3.54 16.07 -28.43
C ASN A 96 -2.65 15.24 -27.47
N PRO A 97 -1.46 14.78 -27.89
CA PRO A 97 -0.60 13.94 -27.06
C PRO A 97 -0.25 14.56 -25.69
N MET A 98 -0.09 15.88 -25.62
CA MET A 98 0.19 16.58 -24.37
C MET A 98 -1.02 16.55 -23.42
N GLY A 99 -2.23 16.77 -23.93
CA GLY A 99 -3.47 16.64 -23.17
C GLY A 99 -3.70 15.20 -22.68
N ARG A 100 -3.36 14.21 -23.51
CA ARG A 100 -3.40 12.80 -23.11
C ARG A 100 -2.42 12.49 -21.97
N ALA A 101 -1.20 13.03 -22.02
CA ALA A 101 -0.22 12.88 -20.95
C ALA A 101 -0.70 13.51 -19.62
N VAL A 102 -1.37 14.67 -19.69
CA VAL A 102 -1.99 15.31 -18.51
C VAL A 102 -3.08 14.42 -17.91
N LEU A 103 -3.96 13.86 -18.76
CA LEU A 103 -5.02 12.96 -18.28
C LEU A 103 -4.46 11.66 -17.68
N ILE A 104 -3.42 11.09 -18.27
CA ILE A 104 -2.72 9.94 -17.69
C ILE A 104 -2.28 10.26 -16.26
N ASN A 105 -1.59 11.39 -16.06
CA ASN A 105 -1.10 11.77 -14.74
C ASN A 105 -2.22 12.07 -13.73
N SER A 106 -3.35 12.64 -14.15
CA SER A 106 -4.48 12.88 -13.24
C SER A 106 -5.16 11.59 -12.79
N VAL A 107 -5.30 10.60 -13.69
CA VAL A 107 -5.82 9.26 -13.35
C VAL A 107 -4.89 8.55 -12.35
N LEU A 108 -3.57 8.66 -12.53
CA LEU A 108 -2.60 8.14 -11.56
C LEU A 108 -2.79 8.78 -10.17
N ASP A 109 -2.89 10.10 -10.13
CA ASP A 109 -2.94 10.86 -8.87
C ASP A 109 -4.22 10.63 -8.08
N GLY A 110 -5.34 10.36 -8.75
CA GLY A 110 -6.59 10.06 -8.07
C GLY A 110 -6.70 8.58 -7.67
N GLN A 111 -6.71 7.70 -8.67
CA GLN A 111 -7.17 6.33 -8.47
C GLN A 111 -6.07 5.39 -7.98
N LEU A 112 -4.91 5.44 -8.62
CA LEU A 112 -3.83 4.50 -8.35
C LEU A 112 -3.01 4.93 -7.14
N ALA A 113 -2.90 6.24 -6.87
CA ALA A 113 -2.23 6.74 -5.67
C ALA A 113 -2.84 6.16 -4.38
N TYR A 114 -4.18 6.04 -4.31
CA TYR A 114 -4.84 5.43 -3.15
C TYR A 114 -4.41 3.96 -2.95
N LEU A 115 -4.45 3.17 -4.02
CA LEU A 115 -4.02 1.77 -4.01
C LEU A 115 -2.53 1.62 -3.67
N MET A 116 -1.67 2.39 -4.34
CA MET A 116 -0.22 2.38 -4.15
C MET A 116 0.21 2.90 -2.77
N SER A 117 -0.61 3.72 -2.12
CA SER A 117 -0.33 4.19 -0.76
C SER A 117 -0.55 3.13 0.32
N ALA A 118 -1.25 2.04 0.00
CA ALA A 118 -1.60 0.98 0.93
C ALA A 118 -0.97 -0.38 0.54
N LEU A 119 -0.73 -0.63 -0.75
CA LEU A 119 -0.27 -1.92 -1.25
C LEU A 119 0.90 -1.75 -2.23
N ILE A 120 1.78 -2.76 -2.25
CA ILE A 120 2.71 -2.93 -3.37
C ILE A 120 1.95 -3.47 -4.58
N LEU A 121 2.15 -2.86 -5.73
CA LEU A 121 1.64 -3.35 -7.00
C LEU A 121 2.58 -4.44 -7.53
N PRO A 122 2.08 -5.64 -7.82
CA PRO A 122 2.88 -6.64 -8.53
C PRO A 122 3.32 -6.11 -9.90
N LEU A 123 4.52 -6.46 -10.34
CA LEU A 123 5.07 -6.03 -11.64
C LEU A 123 4.14 -6.34 -12.83
N GLY A 124 3.40 -7.45 -12.77
CA GLY A 124 2.39 -7.76 -13.79
C GLY A 124 1.27 -6.71 -13.88
N VAL A 125 0.80 -6.21 -12.74
CA VAL A 125 -0.23 -5.16 -12.65
C VAL A 125 0.32 -3.84 -13.18
N VAL A 126 1.55 -3.47 -12.78
CA VAL A 126 2.23 -2.28 -13.28
C VAL A 126 2.34 -2.31 -14.81
N ARG A 127 2.80 -3.43 -15.38
CA ARG A 127 2.94 -3.61 -16.83
C ARG A 127 1.59 -3.51 -17.55
N GLN A 128 0.52 -4.05 -16.98
CA GLN A 128 -0.81 -4.02 -17.58
C GLN A 128 -1.40 -2.60 -17.57
N ILE A 129 -1.23 -1.86 -16.47
CA ILE A 129 -1.61 -0.44 -16.41
C ILE A 129 -0.79 0.38 -17.40
N ASP A 130 0.51 0.14 -17.49
CA ASP A 130 1.39 0.83 -18.44
C ASP A 130 1.05 0.50 -19.90
N LYS A 131 0.56 -0.71 -20.20
CA LYS A 131 0.00 -1.05 -21.51
C LYS A 131 -1.17 -0.11 -21.85
N CYS A 132 -2.13 0.05 -20.94
CA CYS A 132 -3.27 0.97 -21.12
C CYS A 132 -2.80 2.42 -21.31
N ARG A 133 -1.88 2.91 -20.47
CA ARG A 133 -1.33 4.28 -20.55
C ARG A 133 -0.60 4.53 -21.88
N ARG A 134 0.19 3.57 -22.33
CA ARG A 134 0.91 3.64 -23.61
C ARG A 134 -0.05 3.66 -24.80
N SER A 135 -1.08 2.80 -24.76
CA SER A 135 -2.10 2.75 -25.79
C SER A 135 -2.85 4.07 -25.91
N PHE A 136 -3.29 4.60 -24.78
CA PHE A 136 -3.99 5.87 -24.69
C PHE A 136 -3.12 7.03 -25.20
N LEU A 137 -1.86 7.11 -24.78
CA LEU A 137 -0.97 8.20 -25.19
C LEU A 137 -0.77 8.25 -26.71
N TRP A 138 -0.38 7.13 -27.31
CA TRP A 138 0.08 7.10 -28.70
C TRP A 138 -1.02 6.86 -29.70
N THR A 139 -1.81 5.80 -29.50
CA THR A 139 -2.85 5.41 -30.47
C THR A 139 -4.18 6.08 -30.16
N GLY A 140 -4.48 6.30 -28.88
CA GLY A 140 -5.81 6.68 -28.46
C GLY A 140 -6.87 5.58 -28.66
N GLU A 141 -6.43 4.35 -28.89
CA GLU A 141 -7.26 3.17 -29.09
C GLU A 141 -6.84 2.04 -28.12
N GLY A 142 -7.55 0.92 -28.14
CA GLY A 142 -7.40 -0.16 -27.16
C GLY A 142 -6.08 -0.96 -27.22
N GLU A 143 -5.41 -1.00 -28.38
CA GLU A 143 -4.11 -1.68 -28.50
C GLU A 143 -3.06 -0.81 -29.19
N SER A 144 -1.84 -0.84 -28.64
CA SER A 144 -0.67 -0.19 -29.24
C SER A 144 0.42 -1.20 -29.55
N ASN A 145 0.91 -1.14 -30.78
CA ASN A 145 2.12 -1.85 -31.21
C ASN A 145 3.34 -0.95 -31.06
N GLY A 146 4.53 -1.54 -30.97
CA GLY A 146 5.80 -0.80 -30.82
C GLY A 146 6.02 0.22 -31.96
N SER A 147 5.53 -0.07 -33.16
CA SER A 147 5.55 0.83 -34.32
C SER A 147 4.81 2.14 -34.12
N ASN A 148 3.83 2.17 -33.20
CA ASN A 148 2.99 3.33 -32.97
C ASN A 148 3.59 4.27 -31.91
N CYS A 149 4.67 3.86 -31.24
CA CYS A 149 5.28 4.60 -30.15
C CYS A 149 6.45 5.46 -30.66
N LEU A 150 6.31 6.79 -30.62
CA LEU A 150 7.35 7.71 -31.08
C LEU A 150 8.57 7.76 -30.14
N VAL A 151 8.36 7.42 -28.87
CA VAL A 151 9.40 7.47 -27.83
C VAL A 151 9.32 6.19 -27.00
N ALA A 152 10.49 5.63 -26.67
CA ALA A 152 10.61 4.48 -25.77
C ALA A 152 9.94 4.77 -24.42
N TRP A 153 9.19 3.79 -23.89
CA TRP A 153 8.37 4.00 -22.69
C TRP A 153 9.19 4.41 -21.47
N ASP A 154 10.42 3.90 -21.33
CA ASP A 154 11.32 4.28 -20.23
C ASP A 154 11.70 5.76 -20.27
N LYS A 155 11.86 6.32 -21.48
CA LYS A 155 12.09 7.76 -21.67
C LYS A 155 10.80 8.57 -21.53
N VAL A 156 9.65 8.01 -21.85
CA VAL A 156 8.35 8.66 -21.58
C VAL A 156 8.14 8.84 -20.07
N ARG A 157 8.53 7.83 -19.28
CA ARG A 157 8.40 7.79 -17.82
C ARG A 157 9.41 8.65 -17.06
N SER A 158 10.45 9.16 -17.73
CA SER A 158 11.42 10.04 -17.08
C SER A 158 10.88 11.46 -16.89
N SER A 159 11.51 12.19 -15.97
CA SER A 159 11.12 13.57 -15.68
C SER A 159 11.33 14.47 -16.91
N ARG A 160 10.56 15.57 -17.00
CA ARG A 160 10.74 16.55 -18.08
C ARG A 160 12.13 17.19 -18.08
N TYR A 161 12.72 17.34 -16.89
CA TYR A 161 14.10 17.82 -16.73
C TYR A 161 15.12 16.86 -17.35
N GLN A 162 14.86 15.56 -17.30
CA GLN A 162 15.68 14.51 -17.95
C GLN A 162 15.29 14.26 -19.42
N GLY A 163 14.51 15.15 -20.04
CA GLY A 163 14.08 15.04 -21.44
C GLY A 163 12.97 14.01 -21.70
N GLY A 164 12.23 13.62 -20.66
CA GLY A 164 11.04 12.78 -20.76
C GLY A 164 9.73 13.56 -20.90
N LEU A 165 8.60 12.85 -20.94
CA LEU A 165 7.27 13.48 -21.04
C LEU A 165 6.67 13.82 -19.67
N GLY A 166 7.31 13.39 -18.57
CA GLY A 166 6.83 13.63 -17.21
C GLY A 166 5.63 12.75 -16.83
N ILE A 167 5.50 11.60 -17.47
CA ILE A 167 4.55 10.56 -17.08
C ILE A 167 5.17 9.79 -15.90
N ARG A 168 4.50 9.69 -14.76
CA ARG A 168 5.15 9.09 -13.57
C ARG A 168 5.45 7.60 -13.75
N ASP A 169 6.61 7.18 -13.26
CA ASP A 169 6.94 5.78 -13.07
C ASP A 169 6.14 5.22 -11.89
N LEU A 170 5.31 4.20 -12.15
CA LEU A 170 4.46 3.57 -11.15
C LEU A 170 5.26 2.84 -10.07
N GLU A 171 6.39 2.22 -10.43
CA GLU A 171 7.20 1.46 -9.48
C GLU A 171 7.83 2.42 -8.47
N VAL A 172 8.46 3.49 -8.99
CA VAL A 172 9.05 4.55 -8.16
C VAL A 172 7.96 5.23 -7.32
N GLN A 173 6.82 5.58 -7.92
CA GLN A 173 5.73 6.24 -7.20
C GLN A 173 5.16 5.35 -6.08
N ASN A 174 4.98 4.05 -6.33
CA ASN A 174 4.51 3.11 -5.32
C ASN A 174 5.49 2.97 -4.17
N THR A 175 6.78 2.81 -4.47
CA THR A 175 7.85 2.78 -3.46
C THR A 175 7.86 4.06 -2.64
N CYS A 176 7.86 5.25 -3.26
CA CYS A 176 7.83 6.53 -2.54
C CYS A 176 6.59 6.67 -1.62
N LEU A 177 5.42 6.22 -2.07
CA LEU A 177 4.20 6.26 -1.27
C LEU A 177 4.24 5.30 -0.07
N LEU A 178 4.89 4.15 -0.21
CA LEU A 178 5.11 3.22 0.90
C LEU A 178 6.21 3.70 1.86
N LEU A 179 7.28 4.32 1.35
CA LEU A 179 8.29 5.00 2.19
C LEU A 179 7.66 6.10 3.07
N LYS A 180 6.59 6.76 2.59
CA LYS A 180 5.82 7.70 3.42
C LYS A 180 5.18 7.01 4.64
N LEU A 181 4.83 5.72 4.58
CA LEU A 181 4.34 4.98 5.75
C LEU A 181 5.47 4.73 6.74
N LEU A 182 6.66 4.31 6.27
CA LEU A 182 7.85 4.21 7.11
C LEU A 182 8.17 5.55 7.78
N HIS A 183 8.16 6.64 7.02
CA HIS A 183 8.39 7.97 7.54
C HIS A 183 7.44 8.34 8.70
N ARG A 184 6.16 7.95 8.62
CA ARG A 184 5.20 8.17 9.73
C ARG A 184 5.55 7.37 10.98
N LEU A 185 6.16 6.19 10.83
CA LEU A 185 6.65 5.41 11.97
C LEU A 185 7.78 6.13 12.69
N HIS A 186 8.74 6.71 11.96
CA HIS A 186 9.90 7.38 12.54
C HIS A 186 9.63 8.81 13.06
N THR A 187 8.73 9.58 12.44
CA THR A 187 8.54 11.02 12.77
C THR A 187 7.56 11.32 13.91
N GLY A 188 7.15 10.32 14.70
CA GLY A 188 6.36 10.55 15.92
C GLY A 188 4.95 11.10 15.70
N ILE A 189 4.44 11.14 14.46
CA ILE A 189 3.05 11.54 14.19
C ILE A 189 2.12 10.61 14.97
N GLN A 190 1.27 11.21 15.81
CA GLN A 190 0.33 10.49 16.67
C GLN A 190 -0.71 9.78 15.78
N SER A 191 -0.49 8.49 15.60
CA SER A 191 -1.38 7.59 14.88
C SER A 191 -1.51 6.33 15.72
N SER A 192 -2.74 5.87 15.96
CA SER A 192 -2.97 4.62 16.70
C SER A 192 -2.25 3.44 16.06
N TRP A 193 -2.17 3.41 14.73
CA TRP A 193 -1.40 2.41 13.98
C TRP A 193 0.10 2.51 14.26
N ALA A 194 0.67 3.72 14.18
CA ALA A 194 2.10 3.90 14.42
C ALA A 194 2.48 3.61 15.89
N ASN A 195 1.65 4.03 16.83
CA ASN A 195 1.86 3.77 18.26
C ASN A 195 1.82 2.26 18.54
N TRP A 196 0.83 1.55 18.00
CA TRP A 196 0.74 0.09 18.13
C TRP A 196 1.97 -0.61 17.54
N ILE A 197 2.45 -0.20 16.36
CA ILE A 197 3.67 -0.79 15.77
C ILE A 197 4.90 -0.56 16.65
N ARG A 198 5.09 0.66 17.16
CA ARG A 198 6.24 1.02 18.01
C ARG A 198 6.31 0.19 19.30
N GLU A 199 5.17 -0.32 19.76
CA GLU A 199 5.12 -1.20 20.94
C GLU A 199 5.53 -2.66 20.64
N HIS A 200 5.47 -3.09 19.37
CA HIS A 200 5.66 -4.50 18.99
C HIS A 200 6.91 -4.76 18.16
N VAL A 201 7.62 -3.70 17.74
CA VAL A 201 8.73 -3.80 16.78
C VAL A 201 9.84 -2.79 17.12
N CYS A 202 11.09 -3.21 16.99
CA CYS A 202 12.25 -2.32 16.97
C CYS A 202 12.26 -1.51 15.66
N LEU A 203 12.19 -0.18 15.73
CA LEU A 203 12.14 0.65 14.53
C LEU A 203 13.47 0.73 13.77
N ALA A 204 14.60 0.41 14.43
CA ALA A 204 15.93 0.43 13.80
C ALA A 204 16.08 -0.65 12.71
N ASN A 205 15.39 -1.78 12.83
CA ASN A 205 15.48 -2.91 11.89
C ASN A 205 14.12 -3.47 11.45
N LEU A 206 13.02 -2.95 11.99
CA LEU A 206 11.64 -3.42 11.81
C LEU A 206 11.42 -4.91 12.15
N GLU A 207 12.23 -5.45 13.06
CA GLU A 207 12.07 -6.79 13.63
C GLU A 207 11.20 -6.76 14.90
N GLY A 208 10.37 -7.79 15.07
CA GLY A 208 9.49 -7.93 16.22
C GLY A 208 8.36 -8.93 15.96
N ASP A 209 7.25 -8.74 16.66
CA ASP A 209 6.14 -9.70 16.67
C ASP A 209 5.20 -9.59 15.45
N ILE A 210 5.38 -8.55 14.63
CA ILE A 210 4.56 -8.31 13.45
C ILE A 210 5.07 -9.17 12.28
N GLN A 211 4.15 -9.98 11.72
CA GLN A 211 4.43 -10.85 10.59
C GLN A 211 3.46 -10.58 9.43
N GLY A 212 3.89 -10.98 8.23
CA GLY A 212 3.08 -10.97 7.02
C GLY A 212 3.74 -10.27 5.85
N ASN A 213 3.28 -10.58 4.65
CA ASN A 213 3.91 -10.12 3.40
C ASN A 213 4.07 -8.60 3.33
N HIS A 214 3.08 -7.84 3.79
CA HIS A 214 3.15 -6.38 3.76
C HIS A 214 4.22 -5.84 4.72
N TRP A 215 4.40 -6.47 5.89
CA TRP A 215 5.42 -6.07 6.86
C TRP A 215 6.83 -6.40 6.37
N GLU A 216 7.02 -7.60 5.81
CA GLU A 216 8.31 -8.00 5.20
C GLU A 216 8.71 -7.06 4.06
N LEU A 217 7.77 -6.66 3.21
CA LEU A 217 8.03 -5.68 2.15
C LEU A 217 8.44 -4.30 2.70
N MET A 218 7.83 -3.85 3.80
CA MET A 218 8.26 -2.61 4.45
C MET A 218 9.67 -2.73 5.05
N ARG A 219 10.02 -3.90 5.59
CA ARG A 219 11.38 -4.20 6.08
C ARG A 219 12.40 -4.19 4.95
N GLU A 220 12.07 -4.78 3.79
CA GLU A 220 12.91 -4.73 2.58
C GLU A 220 13.13 -3.29 2.06
N MET A 221 12.19 -2.37 2.29
CA MET A 221 12.32 -0.96 1.92
C MET A 221 13.05 -0.10 2.94
N LEU A 222 13.32 -0.60 4.15
CA LEU A 222 13.98 0.16 5.21
C LEU A 222 15.35 0.69 4.79
N PRO A 223 16.26 -0.09 4.14
CA PRO A 223 17.56 0.44 3.72
C PRO A 223 17.45 1.62 2.76
N LEU A 224 16.45 1.61 1.87
CA LEU A 224 16.19 2.74 0.98
C LEU A 224 15.72 3.98 1.75
N TYR A 225 14.90 3.80 2.79
CA TYR A 225 14.48 4.89 3.67
C TYR A 225 15.68 5.48 4.43
N GLN A 226 16.54 4.64 5.00
CA GLN A 226 17.73 5.05 5.75
C GLN A 226 18.71 5.83 4.86
N ALA A 227 18.89 5.40 3.61
CA ALA A 227 19.77 6.07 2.64
C ALA A 227 19.30 7.48 2.24
N ILE A 228 18.03 7.84 2.47
CA ILE A 228 17.48 9.16 2.09
C ILE A 228 17.06 10.00 3.30
N THR A 229 17.39 9.56 4.53
CA THR A 229 17.03 10.26 5.76
C THR A 229 18.21 10.38 6.72
N THR A 230 18.11 11.33 7.64
CA THR A 230 19.05 11.50 8.75
C THR A 230 18.30 11.38 10.07
N VAL A 231 18.99 10.95 11.12
CA VAL A 231 18.38 10.64 12.42
C VAL A 231 19.11 11.38 13.54
N GLU A 232 18.36 11.98 14.46
CA GLU A 232 18.91 12.52 15.71
C GLU A 232 19.09 11.38 16.72
N LEU A 233 20.25 11.34 17.38
CA LEU A 233 20.55 10.30 18.35
C LEU A 233 19.60 10.37 19.56
N GLY A 234 18.99 9.23 19.87
CA GLY A 234 18.12 9.05 21.03
C GLY A 234 18.55 7.85 21.89
N ASP A 235 17.58 7.01 22.25
CA ASP A 235 17.77 5.83 23.10
C ASP A 235 18.13 4.53 22.32
N GLY A 236 18.34 4.64 21.01
CA GLY A 236 18.68 3.52 20.13
C GLY A 236 17.50 2.66 19.68
N LYS A 237 16.26 2.90 20.16
CA LYS A 237 15.09 2.09 19.74
C LYS A 237 14.62 2.39 18.31
N SER A 238 14.95 3.58 17.82
CA SER A 238 14.58 4.07 16.49
C SER A 238 15.76 4.37 15.60
N THR A 239 16.97 4.00 16.02
CA THR A 239 18.21 4.38 15.35
C THR A 239 19.13 3.17 15.19
N ALA A 240 19.44 2.83 13.95
CA ALA A 240 20.43 1.82 13.57
C ALA A 240 21.84 2.43 13.61
N PHE A 241 22.72 1.92 14.47
CA PHE A 241 24.05 2.50 14.66
C PHE A 241 24.88 2.54 13.36
N TRP A 242 24.87 1.45 12.60
CA TRP A 242 25.70 1.32 11.40
C TRP A 242 25.05 1.88 10.14
N HIS A 243 23.73 1.80 10.06
CA HIS A 243 22.97 2.02 8.81
C HIS A 243 22.30 3.39 8.74
N ASP A 244 21.97 4.03 9.87
CA ASP A 244 21.40 5.38 9.85
C ASP A 244 22.48 6.45 9.74
N VAL A 245 22.16 7.54 9.04
CA VAL A 245 22.99 8.74 9.00
C VAL A 245 22.66 9.61 10.22
N TRP A 246 23.40 9.40 11.30
CA TRP A 246 23.29 10.20 12.53
C TRP A 246 24.50 11.12 12.78
N THR A 247 25.58 10.97 11.99
CA THR A 247 26.74 11.87 11.99
C THR A 247 27.24 12.13 10.57
N GLY A 248 27.31 13.41 10.17
CA GLY A 248 27.84 13.80 8.85
C GLY A 248 26.84 13.60 7.72
N GLU A 249 27.32 13.13 6.57
CA GLU A 249 26.54 13.00 5.32
C GLU A 249 26.30 11.55 4.88
N GLU A 250 27.01 10.58 5.47
CA GLU A 250 26.98 9.15 5.08
C GLU A 250 26.86 8.25 6.30
N SER A 251 26.40 7.01 6.11
CA SER A 251 26.30 6.04 7.19
C SER A 251 27.68 5.58 7.66
N ILE A 252 27.79 5.15 8.92
CA ILE A 252 29.08 4.65 9.45
C ILE A 252 29.52 3.37 8.74
N ALA A 253 28.57 2.54 8.29
CA ALA A 253 28.87 1.36 7.48
C ALA A 253 29.55 1.73 6.15
N GLU A 254 29.11 2.81 5.49
CA GLU A 254 29.73 3.31 4.25
C GLU A 254 31.08 3.97 4.50
N ARG A 255 31.18 4.76 5.58
CA ARG A 255 32.42 5.46 5.93
C ARG A 255 33.55 4.52 6.38
N PHE A 256 33.20 3.44 7.08
CA PHE A 256 34.16 2.51 7.68
C PHE A 256 33.82 1.03 7.37
N PRO A 257 33.89 0.60 6.09
CA PRO A 257 33.45 -0.72 5.67
C PRO A 257 34.30 -1.86 6.29
N ALA A 258 35.59 -1.62 6.53
CA ALA A 258 36.45 -2.60 7.19
C ALA A 258 36.03 -2.84 8.65
N LEU A 259 35.70 -1.78 9.40
CA LEU A 259 35.21 -1.93 10.78
C LEU A 259 33.84 -2.60 10.81
N TYR A 260 32.96 -2.24 9.89
CA TYR A 260 31.65 -2.86 9.74
C TYR A 260 31.76 -4.37 9.49
N SER A 261 32.72 -4.81 8.65
CA SER A 261 32.92 -6.24 8.34
C SER A 261 33.27 -7.13 9.55
N HIS A 262 33.78 -6.53 10.63
CA HIS A 262 34.09 -7.23 11.87
C HIS A 262 32.94 -7.16 12.90
N CYS A 263 31.85 -6.45 12.58
CA CYS A 263 30.70 -6.34 13.45
C CYS A 263 29.88 -7.63 13.44
N LYS A 264 29.68 -8.24 14.61
CA LYS A 264 28.87 -9.46 14.74
C LYS A 264 27.37 -9.18 14.79
N LEU A 265 26.99 -7.98 15.25
CA LEU A 265 25.62 -7.52 15.41
C LEU A 265 25.54 -6.10 14.84
N PRO A 266 25.34 -5.97 13.52
CA PRO A 266 25.30 -4.68 12.84
C PRO A 266 24.08 -3.83 13.20
N ASN A 267 23.11 -4.39 13.94
CA ASN A 267 22.02 -3.69 14.65
C ASN A 267 21.47 -4.59 15.77
#